data_AF-A0AA45QRQ1-F1
#
_entry.id   AF-A0AA45QRQ1-F1
#
_cell.length_a   1.000
_cell.length_b   1.000
_cell.length_c   1.000
_cell.angle_alpha   90.00
_cell.angle_beta   90.00
_cell.angle_gamma   90.00
#
_symmetry.space_group_name_H-M   'P 1'
#
loop_
_entity.id
_entity.type
_entity.pdbx_description
1 polymer ?
#
loop_
_entity_poly.entity_id
_entity_poly.type
_entity_poly.pdbx_seq_one_letter_code
_entity_poly.pdbx_strand_id
1 'polypeptide(L)'
;MINRNMELDISQLEQSHDTNAMSRNIHKIYLIVAVVLGLFSSVVNPIFNEPDSPYHFEASANLVGLVVDISRYGSTSVTTSLTGQSQSYVDGTHFEKYYLNEAYITEAKNFPREIGGNILDYAQLGHIIPAIGIWIGYHIYPSIGVMVVFGRLLSSLVYSLLIYFIIKRLKKGKLTFTALMLSPVIVSQFSSFSYDALSYVLVAASVAVAINVVDDNKLSPKNILEMLIVSFLILVAAKLNFKTIIIIYPLIVVAIWFNKHVHKKGKYSPISSKSSTFSYDRRRKKRNHNLNLMKIGALLAAVLAFIVAAIVILQRYGGIFYVLRRLVVNLVSNVAPPMFTSLFVSPYRTNSIPIWVTVSWCVLLILCLLAEEKFVKSKLISFGALSLLILNILAVYFQYMISGYYDTGTTAANQLVGAISGVQGRYFTPLFLLLVLFSGSTYFKAKIKETRVIVALVISLAVLSNIILIVNNFWGVILAL
;
A
#
# COMPACT_ATOMS: atom_id res chain seq x y z
N MET A 1 -40.63 31.03 25.15
CA MET A 1 -39.39 30.29 25.50
C MET A 1 -39.36 28.85 24.99
N ILE A 2 -40.34 28.39 24.17
CA ILE A 2 -40.47 26.98 23.75
C ILE A 2 -39.81 26.67 22.38
N ASN A 3 -39.55 27.66 21.51
CA ASN A 3 -39.04 27.39 20.15
C ASN A 3 -37.54 27.13 20.02
N ARG A 4 -36.68 27.67 20.91
CA ARG A 4 -35.22 27.53 20.75
C ARG A 4 -34.71 26.12 21.00
N ASN A 5 -35.32 25.39 21.94
CA ASN A 5 -34.90 24.03 22.27
C ASN A 5 -35.32 23.02 21.19
N MET A 6 -36.46 23.27 20.52
CA MET A 6 -36.97 22.42 19.45
C MET A 6 -36.20 22.62 18.13
N GLU A 7 -35.80 23.86 17.80
CA GLU A 7 -34.87 24.12 16.68
C GLU A 7 -33.47 23.52 16.92
N LEU A 8 -32.98 23.57 18.16
CA LEU A 8 -31.72 22.92 18.54
C LEU A 8 -31.80 21.39 18.41
N ASP A 9 -32.91 20.77 18.81
CA ASP A 9 -33.10 19.32 18.70
C ASP A 9 -33.23 18.87 17.23
N ILE A 10 -33.97 19.62 16.41
CA ILE A 10 -34.14 19.31 14.98
C ILE A 10 -32.81 19.49 14.24
N SER A 11 -32.07 20.57 14.50
CA SER A 11 -30.75 20.79 13.89
C SER A 11 -29.72 19.74 14.32
N GLN A 12 -29.77 19.26 15.58
CA GLN A 12 -28.93 18.17 16.06
C GLN A 12 -29.35 16.82 15.47
N LEU A 13 -30.64 16.56 15.28
CA LEU A 13 -31.16 15.37 14.62
C LEU A 13 -30.78 15.34 13.14
N GLU A 14 -30.92 16.44 12.40
CA GLU A 14 -30.46 16.58 11.01
C GLU A 14 -28.93 16.46 10.92
N GLN A 15 -28.18 17.04 11.87
CA GLN A 15 -26.74 16.83 11.99
C GLN A 15 -26.34 15.39 12.38
N SER A 16 -27.21 14.61 13.02
CA SER A 16 -26.95 13.19 13.33
C SER A 16 -27.33 12.25 12.18
N HIS A 17 -28.32 12.62 11.37
CA HIS A 17 -28.79 11.84 10.23
C HIS A 17 -27.82 11.96 9.03
N ASP A 18 -27.36 13.16 8.69
CA ASP A 18 -26.45 13.36 7.55
C ASP A 18 -24.99 12.91 7.84
N THR A 19 -24.54 12.91 9.12
CA THR A 19 -23.19 12.45 9.54
C THR A 19 -23.12 10.94 9.32
N ASN A 20 -24.20 10.25 9.67
CA ASN A 20 -24.35 8.82 9.46
C ASN A 20 -24.51 8.45 7.98
N ALA A 21 -25.18 9.28 7.16
CA ALA A 21 -25.36 9.00 5.74
C ALA A 21 -24.05 9.06 4.93
N MET A 22 -23.24 10.10 5.13
CA MET A 22 -21.97 10.28 4.42
C MET A 22 -20.95 9.20 4.80
N SER A 23 -20.83 8.89 6.09
CA SER A 23 -19.98 7.79 6.58
C SER A 23 -20.44 6.42 6.07
N ARG A 24 -21.75 6.16 6.01
CA ARG A 24 -22.32 4.91 5.49
C ARG A 24 -22.04 4.73 3.99
N ASN A 25 -22.03 5.80 3.22
CA ASN A 25 -21.81 5.79 1.77
C ASN A 25 -20.37 6.12 1.33
N ILE A 26 -19.41 6.20 2.25
CA ILE A 26 -18.04 6.63 1.95
C ILE A 26 -17.35 5.80 0.85
N HIS A 27 -17.67 4.51 0.73
CA HIS A 27 -17.20 3.66 -0.36
C HIS A 27 -17.67 4.17 -1.74
N LYS A 28 -18.92 4.64 -1.87
CA LYS A 28 -19.43 5.23 -3.12
C LYS A 28 -18.74 6.56 -3.43
N ILE A 29 -18.52 7.38 -2.41
CA ILE A 29 -17.78 8.65 -2.54
C ILE A 29 -16.35 8.36 -3.03
N TYR A 30 -15.66 7.39 -2.42
CA TYR A 30 -14.36 6.93 -2.86
C TYR A 30 -14.39 6.56 -4.34
N LEU A 31 -15.35 5.73 -4.79
CA LEU A 31 -15.40 5.29 -6.18
C LEU A 31 -15.56 6.46 -7.16
N ILE A 32 -16.48 7.39 -6.86
CA ILE A 32 -16.71 8.57 -7.72
C ILE A 32 -15.43 9.40 -7.82
N VAL A 33 -14.82 9.73 -6.68
CA VAL A 33 -13.60 10.57 -6.64
C VAL A 33 -12.43 9.85 -7.30
N ALA A 34 -12.22 8.56 -7.02
CA ALA A 34 -11.14 7.77 -7.58
C ALA A 34 -11.25 7.61 -9.10
N VAL A 35 -12.46 7.39 -9.64
CA VAL A 35 -12.69 7.31 -11.10
C VAL A 35 -12.45 8.66 -11.76
N VAL A 36 -12.92 9.76 -11.18
CA VAL A 36 -12.68 11.11 -11.73
C VAL A 36 -11.19 11.43 -11.72
N LEU A 37 -10.51 11.27 -10.57
CA LEU A 37 -9.07 11.51 -10.47
C LEU A 37 -8.27 10.58 -11.39
N GLY A 38 -8.64 9.30 -11.44
CA GLY A 38 -8.03 8.30 -12.32
C GLY A 38 -8.20 8.64 -13.80
N LEU A 39 -9.36 9.13 -14.22
CA LEU A 39 -9.61 9.62 -15.58
C LEU A 39 -8.67 10.78 -15.92
N PHE A 40 -8.64 11.82 -15.09
CA PHE A 40 -7.74 12.96 -15.30
C PHE A 40 -6.27 12.53 -15.28
N SER A 41 -5.84 11.71 -14.32
CA SER A 41 -4.46 11.22 -14.25
C SER A 41 -4.08 10.31 -15.42
N SER A 42 -5.02 9.59 -16.02
CA SER A 42 -4.75 8.70 -17.17
C SER A 42 -4.61 9.46 -18.48
N VAL A 43 -5.46 10.48 -18.68
CA VAL A 43 -5.55 11.24 -19.94
C VAL A 43 -4.60 12.43 -19.97
N VAL A 44 -4.50 13.16 -18.86
CA VAL A 44 -3.84 14.47 -18.83
C VAL A 44 -2.36 14.36 -18.49
N ASN A 45 -1.93 13.40 -17.66
CA ASN A 45 -0.49 13.30 -17.36
C ASN A 45 0.34 13.02 -18.61
N PRO A 46 1.55 13.61 -18.71
CA PRO A 46 2.50 13.24 -19.75
C PRO A 46 2.67 11.73 -19.84
N ILE A 47 2.80 11.21 -21.05
CA ILE A 47 3.09 9.79 -21.24
C ILE A 47 4.43 9.48 -20.55
N PHE A 48 4.58 8.29 -20.02
CA PHE A 48 5.80 7.84 -19.36
C PHE A 48 6.36 8.75 -18.24
N ASN A 49 5.49 9.41 -17.48
CA ASN A 49 5.89 10.22 -16.33
C ASN A 49 6.11 9.40 -15.04
N GLU A 50 5.68 8.14 -15.03
CA GLU A 50 5.77 7.29 -13.85
C GLU A 50 7.12 6.56 -13.75
N PRO A 51 7.51 6.12 -12.54
CA PRO A 51 8.74 5.36 -12.35
C PRO A 51 8.81 4.14 -13.27
N ASP A 52 9.87 4.07 -14.06
CA ASP A 52 10.19 2.98 -14.99
C ASP A 52 9.04 2.68 -15.97
N SER A 53 8.21 3.69 -16.26
CA SER A 53 7.04 3.56 -17.12
C SER A 53 7.33 3.05 -18.54
N PRO A 54 8.45 3.39 -19.22
CA PRO A 54 8.68 2.86 -20.55
C PRO A 54 8.87 1.33 -20.50
N TYR A 55 9.62 0.82 -19.52
CA TYR A 55 9.77 -0.62 -19.29
C TYR A 55 8.43 -1.29 -18.98
N HIS A 56 7.62 -0.68 -18.10
CA HIS A 56 6.32 -1.25 -17.74
C HIS A 56 5.32 -1.26 -18.90
N PHE A 57 5.36 -0.23 -19.75
CA PHE A 57 4.57 -0.19 -20.98
C PHE A 57 4.99 -1.31 -21.94
N GLU A 58 6.29 -1.44 -22.24
CA GLU A 58 6.76 -2.48 -23.15
C GLU A 58 6.51 -3.90 -22.59
N ALA A 59 6.70 -4.12 -21.28
CA ALA A 59 6.37 -5.38 -20.62
C ALA A 59 4.88 -5.73 -20.76
N SER A 60 4.00 -4.74 -20.59
CA SER A 60 2.56 -4.90 -20.76
C SER A 60 2.19 -5.14 -22.23
N ALA A 61 2.80 -4.43 -23.17
CA ALA A 61 2.56 -4.59 -24.60
C ALA A 61 2.98 -6.00 -25.07
N ASN A 62 4.11 -6.51 -24.58
CA ASN A 62 4.60 -7.84 -24.93
C ASN A 62 3.64 -8.97 -24.48
N LEU A 63 2.96 -8.81 -23.33
CA LEU A 63 1.95 -9.79 -22.89
C LEU A 63 0.80 -9.99 -23.87
N VAL A 64 0.55 -9.01 -24.76
CA VAL A 64 -0.47 -9.07 -25.81
C VAL A 64 0.14 -9.20 -27.21
N GLY A 65 1.41 -9.61 -27.31
CA GLY A 65 2.12 -9.86 -28.55
C GLY A 65 2.56 -8.60 -29.30
N LEU A 66 2.54 -7.43 -28.65
CA LEU A 66 2.94 -6.15 -29.24
C LEU A 66 4.36 -5.79 -28.80
N VAL A 67 5.28 -5.74 -29.76
CA VAL A 67 6.67 -5.35 -29.54
C VAL A 67 6.86 -3.93 -30.07
N VAL A 68 6.64 -2.94 -29.20
CA VAL A 68 6.64 -1.51 -29.55
C VAL A 68 8.03 -0.90 -29.38
N ASP A 69 8.64 -0.41 -30.46
CA ASP A 69 9.96 0.24 -30.40
C ASP A 69 9.85 1.71 -29.94
N ILE A 70 9.89 1.92 -28.63
CA ILE A 70 9.87 3.25 -28.03
C ILE A 70 11.21 4.00 -28.11
N SER A 71 12.29 3.38 -28.63
CA SER A 71 13.59 4.06 -28.80
C SER A 71 13.49 5.20 -29.83
N ARG A 72 12.65 5.00 -30.86
CA ARG A 72 12.29 6.01 -31.86
C ARG A 72 11.59 7.24 -31.30
N TYR A 73 11.12 7.15 -30.06
CA TYR A 73 10.38 8.18 -29.36
C TYR A 73 11.21 8.88 -28.28
N GLY A 74 12.52 8.62 -28.24
CA GLY A 74 13.45 9.23 -27.28
C GLY A 74 13.68 8.39 -26.02
N SER A 75 13.17 7.16 -25.96
CA SER A 75 13.32 6.24 -24.82
C SER A 75 14.31 5.11 -25.12
N THR A 76 15.57 5.47 -25.36
CA THR A 76 16.66 4.56 -25.76
C THR A 76 17.18 3.65 -24.64
N SER A 77 16.81 3.92 -23.38
CA SER A 77 17.21 3.12 -22.20
C SER A 77 16.06 3.01 -21.21
N VAL A 78 16.10 2.01 -20.30
CA VAL A 78 15.13 1.90 -19.21
C VAL A 78 15.40 3.04 -18.23
N THR A 79 14.74 4.17 -18.46
CA THR A 79 14.88 5.36 -17.62
C THR A 79 13.51 5.95 -17.34
N THR A 80 13.41 6.62 -16.20
CA THR A 80 12.29 7.52 -15.90
C THR A 80 12.72 8.93 -16.30
N SER A 81 12.84 9.19 -17.61
CA SER A 81 13.28 10.50 -18.10
C SER A 81 12.25 11.15 -18.99
N LEU A 82 11.77 12.31 -18.55
CA LEU A 82 10.91 13.20 -19.35
C LEU A 82 11.69 13.92 -20.46
N THR A 83 13.04 13.87 -20.43
CA THR A 83 13.92 14.57 -21.39
C THR A 83 13.62 14.18 -22.84
N GLY A 84 13.35 12.90 -23.12
CA GLY A 84 13.05 12.42 -24.48
C GLY A 84 11.74 12.99 -25.08
N GLN A 85 10.90 13.58 -24.24
CA GLN A 85 9.63 14.19 -24.64
C GLN A 85 9.63 15.71 -24.57
N SER A 86 10.51 16.28 -23.72
CA SER A 86 10.59 17.71 -23.41
C SER A 86 10.52 18.60 -24.66
N GLN A 87 11.36 18.33 -25.67
CA GLN A 87 11.40 19.09 -26.91
C GLN A 87 10.06 19.11 -27.65
N SER A 88 9.37 17.97 -27.75
CA SER A 88 8.07 17.90 -28.42
C SER A 88 6.95 18.65 -27.68
N TYR A 89 7.08 18.80 -26.36
CA TYR A 89 6.15 19.61 -25.57
C TYR A 89 6.40 21.11 -25.78
N VAL A 90 7.66 21.53 -25.84
CA VAL A 90 8.04 22.94 -26.07
C VAL A 90 7.72 23.38 -27.50
N ASP A 91 7.94 22.51 -28.48
CA ASP A 91 7.67 22.80 -29.90
C ASP A 91 6.19 22.67 -30.28
N GLY A 92 5.33 22.19 -29.37
CA GLY A 92 3.90 21.95 -29.64
C GLY A 92 3.61 20.75 -30.55
N THR A 93 4.62 19.96 -30.91
CA THR A 93 4.51 18.78 -31.81
C THR A 93 4.16 17.48 -31.07
N HIS A 94 4.03 17.51 -29.75
CA HIS A 94 3.74 16.33 -28.92
C HIS A 94 2.52 15.53 -29.40
N PHE A 95 1.41 16.20 -29.69
CA PHE A 95 0.18 15.52 -30.11
C PHE A 95 0.38 14.76 -31.43
N GLU A 96 1.03 15.41 -32.40
CA GLU A 96 1.38 14.76 -33.67
C GLU A 96 2.31 13.57 -33.45
N LYS A 97 3.39 13.76 -32.69
CA LYS A 97 4.41 12.74 -32.43
C LYS A 97 3.82 11.48 -31.77
N TYR A 98 2.96 11.62 -30.77
CA TYR A 98 2.53 10.48 -29.94
C TYR A 98 1.10 10.01 -30.19
N TYR A 99 0.20 10.85 -30.68
CA TYR A 99 -1.21 10.50 -30.84
C TYR A 99 -1.64 10.34 -32.29
N LEU A 100 -1.01 11.06 -33.25
CA LEU A 100 -1.37 11.02 -34.68
C LEU A 100 -0.48 10.11 -35.52
N ASN A 101 0.73 9.78 -35.05
CA ASN A 101 1.61 8.86 -35.75
C ASN A 101 1.48 7.45 -35.18
N GLU A 102 1.46 6.46 -36.07
CA GLU A 102 1.41 5.05 -35.69
C GLU A 102 2.71 4.62 -34.99
N ALA A 103 2.55 3.80 -33.96
CA ALA A 103 3.63 3.17 -33.24
C ALA A 103 4.35 2.16 -34.15
N TYR A 104 5.68 2.17 -34.10
CA TYR A 104 6.47 1.19 -34.83
C TYR A 104 6.46 -0.15 -34.09
N ILE A 105 5.80 -1.14 -34.69
CA ILE A 105 5.78 -2.53 -34.19
C ILE A 105 6.88 -3.32 -34.89
N THR A 106 7.71 -4.02 -34.12
CA THR A 106 8.82 -4.81 -34.63
C THR A 106 8.70 -6.28 -34.24
N GLU A 107 9.65 -7.10 -34.67
CA GLU A 107 9.77 -8.48 -34.19
C GLU A 107 10.62 -8.52 -32.92
N ALA A 108 10.32 -9.47 -32.02
CA ALA A 108 11.06 -9.66 -30.77
C ALA A 108 12.59 -9.80 -30.96
N LYS A 109 13.03 -10.38 -32.09
CA LYS A 109 14.46 -10.55 -32.44
C LYS A 109 15.19 -9.22 -32.69
N ASN A 110 14.46 -8.20 -33.12
CA ASN A 110 14.98 -6.87 -33.43
C ASN A 110 14.82 -5.91 -32.25
N PHE A 111 14.34 -6.42 -31.12
CA PHE A 111 13.98 -5.60 -29.99
C PHE A 111 15.23 -5.29 -29.15
N PRO A 112 15.49 -4.01 -28.81
CA PRO A 112 16.76 -3.59 -28.22
C PRO A 112 16.95 -3.99 -26.75
N ARG A 113 15.97 -4.68 -26.13
CA ARG A 113 15.99 -5.07 -24.71
C ARG A 113 15.46 -6.49 -24.51
N GLU A 114 15.92 -7.20 -23.49
CA GLU A 114 15.24 -8.44 -23.10
C GLU A 114 13.94 -8.09 -22.35
N ILE A 115 12.80 -8.32 -22.99
CA ILE A 115 11.49 -8.25 -22.34
C ILE A 115 10.94 -9.66 -22.25
N GLY A 116 11.04 -10.22 -21.05
CA GLY A 116 10.65 -11.60 -20.82
C GLY A 116 10.88 -11.98 -19.37
N GLY A 117 10.09 -12.94 -18.92
CA GLY A 117 10.06 -13.44 -17.57
C GLY A 117 9.00 -14.54 -17.48
N ASN A 118 8.94 -15.22 -16.35
CA ASN A 118 7.90 -16.22 -16.14
C ASN A 118 6.53 -15.52 -15.99
N ILE A 119 5.49 -16.03 -16.66
CA ILE A 119 4.09 -15.54 -16.56
C ILE A 119 3.57 -15.52 -15.12
N LEU A 120 4.12 -16.39 -14.27
CA LEU A 120 3.79 -16.46 -12.86
C LEU A 120 4.63 -15.52 -11.98
N ASP A 121 5.55 -14.76 -12.55
CA ASP A 121 6.29 -13.74 -11.80
C ASP A 121 5.37 -12.55 -11.45
N TYR A 122 5.56 -12.00 -10.26
CA TYR A 122 4.69 -10.94 -9.74
C TYR A 122 4.68 -9.70 -10.65
N ALA A 123 5.81 -9.42 -11.32
CA ALA A 123 5.93 -8.32 -12.27
C ALA A 123 4.93 -8.50 -13.41
N GLN A 124 4.89 -9.69 -14.02
CA GLN A 124 4.00 -9.98 -15.15
C GLN A 124 2.53 -10.01 -14.76
N LEU A 125 2.20 -10.55 -13.59
CA LEU A 125 0.82 -10.51 -13.06
C LEU A 125 0.31 -9.08 -12.87
N GLY A 126 1.19 -8.16 -12.45
CA GLY A 126 0.87 -6.74 -12.33
C GLY A 126 0.68 -6.03 -13.68
N HIS A 127 1.19 -6.59 -14.78
CA HIS A 127 1.09 -6.03 -16.13
C HIS A 127 -0.14 -6.52 -16.92
N ILE A 128 -0.87 -7.51 -16.43
CA ILE A 128 -2.03 -8.08 -17.17
C ILE A 128 -3.11 -7.03 -17.44
N ILE A 129 -3.52 -6.27 -16.42
CA ILE A 129 -4.58 -5.27 -16.56
C ILE A 129 -4.18 -4.16 -17.57
N PRO A 130 -3.02 -3.51 -17.43
CA PRO A 130 -2.62 -2.53 -18.43
C PRO A 130 -2.39 -3.15 -19.82
N ALA A 131 -1.94 -4.40 -19.93
CA ALA A 131 -1.79 -5.09 -21.21
C ALA A 131 -3.11 -5.19 -22.00
N ILE A 132 -4.20 -5.54 -21.30
CA ILE A 132 -5.55 -5.55 -21.91
C ILE A 132 -5.93 -4.15 -22.39
N GLY A 133 -5.62 -3.11 -21.62
CA GLY A 133 -5.89 -1.72 -22.01
C GLY A 133 -5.07 -1.30 -23.23
N ILE A 134 -3.78 -1.66 -23.28
CA ILE A 134 -2.92 -1.44 -24.45
C ILE A 134 -3.49 -2.13 -25.68
N TRP A 135 -3.93 -3.38 -25.56
CA TRP A 135 -4.54 -4.14 -26.66
C TRP A 135 -5.79 -3.43 -27.19
N ILE A 136 -6.67 -2.95 -26.31
CA ILE A 136 -7.85 -2.16 -26.71
C ILE A 136 -7.41 -0.89 -27.44
N GLY A 137 -6.47 -0.12 -26.89
CA GLY A 137 -5.98 1.12 -27.48
C GLY A 137 -5.38 0.90 -28.87
N TYR A 138 -4.58 -0.15 -29.04
CA TYR A 138 -3.99 -0.53 -30.31
C TYR A 138 -5.04 -0.77 -31.41
N HIS A 139 -6.17 -1.41 -31.07
CA HIS A 139 -7.25 -1.68 -32.03
C HIS A 139 -8.14 -0.46 -32.33
N ILE A 140 -8.07 0.59 -31.50
CA ILE A 140 -8.76 1.86 -31.77
C ILE A 140 -7.91 2.71 -32.70
N TYR A 141 -6.65 2.94 -32.31
CA TYR A 141 -5.65 3.58 -33.14
C TYR A 141 -4.25 3.21 -32.63
N PRO A 142 -3.37 2.63 -33.46
CA PRO A 142 -2.12 2.03 -33.00
C PRO A 142 -1.02 3.08 -32.73
N SER A 143 -1.33 4.19 -32.08
CA SER A 143 -0.34 5.18 -31.62
C SER A 143 0.05 4.96 -30.15
N ILE A 144 1.27 5.38 -29.78
CA ILE A 144 1.76 5.24 -28.40
C ILE A 144 0.83 5.95 -27.42
N GLY A 145 0.40 7.17 -27.75
CA GLY A 145 -0.47 7.99 -26.91
C GLY A 145 -1.81 7.31 -26.64
N VAL A 146 -2.45 6.75 -27.68
CA VAL A 146 -3.74 6.05 -27.52
C VAL A 146 -3.57 4.76 -26.72
N MET A 147 -2.56 3.94 -27.04
CA MET A 147 -2.25 2.72 -26.28
C MET A 147 -1.96 3.03 -24.81
N VAL A 148 -1.20 4.10 -24.53
CA VAL A 148 -0.88 4.52 -23.17
C VAL A 148 -2.14 4.95 -22.42
N VAL A 149 -2.97 5.80 -23.01
CA VAL A 149 -4.21 6.30 -22.37
C VAL A 149 -5.16 5.16 -22.05
N PHE A 150 -5.41 4.23 -22.98
CA PHE A 150 -6.30 3.09 -22.71
C PHE A 150 -5.73 2.12 -21.67
N GLY A 151 -4.41 1.88 -21.68
CA GLY A 151 -3.71 1.13 -20.63
C GLY A 151 -3.94 1.72 -19.24
N ARG A 152 -3.72 3.03 -19.08
CA ARG A 152 -3.91 3.75 -17.82
C ARG A 152 -5.38 3.80 -17.39
N LEU A 153 -6.31 4.06 -18.32
CA LEU A 153 -7.75 4.13 -18.04
C LEU A 153 -8.28 2.80 -17.50
N LEU A 154 -7.96 1.69 -18.16
CA LEU A 154 -8.42 0.37 -17.72
C LEU A 154 -7.85 0.01 -16.34
N SER A 155 -6.54 0.23 -16.14
CA SER A 155 -5.90 0.03 -14.83
C SER A 155 -6.57 0.86 -13.73
N SER A 156 -6.76 2.16 -13.97
CA SER A 156 -7.35 3.07 -12.98
C SER A 156 -8.77 2.65 -12.61
N LEU A 157 -9.59 2.24 -13.58
CA LEU A 157 -10.96 1.78 -13.35
C LEU A 157 -10.99 0.46 -12.56
N VAL A 158 -10.22 -0.54 -12.99
CA VAL A 158 -10.20 -1.87 -12.36
C VAL A 158 -9.72 -1.76 -10.91
N TYR A 159 -8.58 -1.10 -10.66
CA TYR A 159 -8.04 -0.98 -9.31
C TYR A 159 -8.94 -0.11 -8.41
N SER A 160 -9.56 0.95 -8.94
CA SER A 160 -10.56 1.73 -8.20
C SER A 160 -11.78 0.90 -7.82
N LEU A 161 -12.29 0.05 -8.72
CA LEU A 161 -13.40 -0.85 -8.41
C LEU A 161 -13.03 -1.89 -7.35
N LEU A 162 -11.82 -2.46 -7.41
CA LEU A 162 -11.34 -3.41 -6.41
C LEU A 162 -11.25 -2.76 -5.01
N ILE A 163 -10.67 -1.56 -4.91
CA ILE A 163 -10.64 -0.82 -3.65
C ILE A 163 -12.06 -0.46 -3.18
N TYR A 164 -12.96 -0.06 -4.08
CA TYR A 164 -14.37 0.18 -3.74
C TYR A 164 -15.00 -1.02 -3.04
N PHE A 165 -14.82 -2.23 -3.58
CA PHE A 165 -15.35 -3.45 -2.96
C PHE A 165 -14.66 -3.76 -1.62
N ILE A 166 -13.36 -3.51 -1.50
CA ILE A 166 -12.62 -3.64 -0.24
C ILE A 166 -13.20 -2.71 0.83
N ILE A 167 -13.36 -1.41 0.53
CA ILE A 167 -13.92 -0.41 1.46
C ILE A 167 -15.38 -0.72 1.78
N LYS A 168 -16.18 -1.17 0.80
CA LYS A 168 -17.57 -1.57 1.00
C LYS A 168 -17.68 -2.70 2.03
N ARG A 169 -16.80 -3.70 1.93
CA ARG A 169 -16.75 -4.88 2.79
C ARG A 169 -16.14 -4.61 4.18
N LEU A 170 -15.34 -3.56 4.30
CA LEU A 170 -14.64 -3.21 5.52
C LEU A 170 -15.61 -2.85 6.65
N LYS A 171 -15.40 -3.36 7.88
CA LYS A 171 -16.26 -3.06 9.03
C LYS A 171 -15.87 -1.77 9.76
N LYS A 172 -14.56 -1.48 9.85
CA LYS A 172 -13.95 -0.33 10.55
C LYS A 172 -12.78 0.21 9.73
N GLY A 173 -12.41 1.49 9.83
CA GLY A 173 -11.27 2.02 9.06
C GLY A 173 -11.61 2.61 7.71
N LYS A 174 -12.90 2.77 7.35
CA LYS A 174 -13.31 3.15 6.00
C LYS A 174 -12.80 4.53 5.58
N LEU A 175 -12.74 5.47 6.52
CA LEU A 175 -12.28 6.83 6.26
C LEU A 175 -10.78 6.83 5.99
N THR A 176 -10.01 6.12 6.81
CA THR A 176 -8.56 6.00 6.62
C THR A 176 -8.21 5.31 5.31
N PHE A 177 -8.93 4.23 4.95
CA PHE A 177 -8.78 3.58 3.65
C PHE A 177 -9.10 4.53 2.49
N THR A 178 -10.22 5.26 2.59
CA THR A 178 -10.62 6.23 1.56
C THR A 178 -9.56 7.32 1.39
N ALA A 179 -9.05 7.89 2.48
CA ALA A 179 -8.02 8.92 2.43
C ALA A 179 -6.74 8.41 1.76
N LEU A 180 -6.17 7.30 2.24
CA LEU A 180 -4.92 6.77 1.69
C LEU A 180 -5.06 6.37 0.22
N MET A 181 -6.16 5.72 -0.15
CA MET A 181 -6.39 5.25 -1.53
C MET A 181 -6.67 6.37 -2.53
N LEU A 182 -6.99 7.58 -2.04
CA LEU A 182 -7.11 8.80 -2.86
C LEU A 182 -5.83 9.65 -2.86
N SER A 183 -4.78 9.22 -2.17
CA SER A 183 -3.49 9.94 -2.18
C SER A 183 -2.91 9.97 -3.59
N PRO A 184 -2.22 11.07 -3.99
CA PRO A 184 -1.66 11.17 -5.33
C PRO A 184 -0.70 10.04 -5.72
N VAL A 185 0.04 9.49 -4.74
CA VAL A 185 0.86 8.29 -4.97
C VAL A 185 0.01 7.10 -5.43
N ILE A 186 -1.09 6.79 -4.75
CA ILE A 186 -1.93 5.64 -5.11
C ILE A 186 -2.71 5.89 -6.40
N VAL A 187 -3.26 7.10 -6.59
CA VAL A 187 -3.97 7.46 -7.83
C VAL A 187 -3.03 7.39 -9.03
N SER A 188 -1.84 7.99 -8.94
CA SER A 188 -0.84 7.91 -10.01
C SER A 188 -0.42 6.47 -10.28
N GLN A 189 -0.30 5.64 -9.24
CA GLN A 189 0.07 4.24 -9.38
C GLN A 189 -1.02 3.43 -10.10
N PHE A 190 -2.29 3.67 -9.78
CA PHE A 190 -3.43 3.03 -10.45
C PHE A 190 -3.61 3.50 -11.89
N SER A 191 -3.28 4.76 -12.17
CA SER A 191 -3.25 5.34 -13.52
C SER A 191 -1.91 5.15 -14.23
N SER A 192 -1.21 4.03 -13.99
CA SER A 192 0.09 3.70 -14.59
C SER A 192 0.17 2.24 -15.04
N PHE A 193 1.31 1.89 -15.66
CA PHE A 193 1.67 0.52 -16.03
C PHE A 193 2.35 -0.27 -14.90
N SER A 194 2.60 0.35 -13.76
CA SER A 194 3.48 -0.27 -12.77
C SER A 194 2.76 -1.34 -11.92
N TYR A 195 3.44 -2.48 -11.75
CA TYR A 195 2.97 -3.63 -10.98
C TYR A 195 2.76 -3.32 -9.48
N ASP A 196 3.25 -2.17 -8.98
CA ASP A 196 3.03 -1.74 -7.60
C ASP A 196 1.52 -1.52 -7.33
N ALA A 197 0.71 -1.20 -8.37
CA ALA A 197 -0.74 -1.01 -8.26
C ALA A 197 -1.46 -2.26 -7.71
N LEU A 198 -1.18 -3.43 -8.30
CA LEU A 198 -1.72 -4.71 -7.83
C LEU A 198 -1.27 -5.00 -6.39
N SER A 199 0.00 -4.72 -6.08
CA SER A 199 0.52 -4.90 -4.72
C SER A 199 -0.22 -4.04 -3.70
N TYR A 200 -0.55 -2.79 -4.02
CA TYR A 200 -1.30 -1.89 -3.13
C TYR A 200 -2.70 -2.41 -2.84
N VAL A 201 -3.40 -2.93 -3.85
CA VAL A 201 -4.73 -3.55 -3.69
C VAL A 201 -4.64 -4.78 -2.80
N LEU A 202 -3.62 -5.62 -2.97
CA LEU A 202 -3.43 -6.82 -2.15
C LEU A 202 -3.11 -6.48 -0.68
N VAL A 203 -2.30 -5.45 -0.44
CA VAL A 203 -2.04 -4.93 0.92
C VAL A 203 -3.34 -4.41 1.55
N ALA A 204 -4.12 -3.62 0.80
CA ALA A 204 -5.40 -3.11 1.27
C ALA A 204 -6.38 -4.24 1.61
N ALA A 205 -6.49 -5.25 0.74
CA ALA A 205 -7.29 -6.43 0.98
C ALA A 205 -6.83 -7.19 2.24
N SER A 206 -5.51 -7.33 2.43
CA SER A 206 -4.95 -8.04 3.57
C SER A 206 -5.28 -7.37 4.89
N VAL A 207 -5.09 -6.05 4.96
CA VAL A 207 -5.42 -5.25 6.14
C VAL A 207 -6.94 -5.23 6.36
N ALA A 208 -7.75 -5.19 5.31
CA ALA A 208 -9.21 -5.25 5.43
C ALA A 208 -9.72 -6.57 6.03
N VAL A 209 -9.16 -7.70 5.57
CA VAL A 209 -9.44 -9.02 6.18
C VAL A 209 -9.00 -9.04 7.64
N ALA A 210 -7.79 -8.55 7.94
CA ALA A 210 -7.30 -8.45 9.32
C ALA A 210 -8.25 -7.65 10.21
N ILE A 211 -8.68 -6.46 9.78
CA ILE A 211 -9.63 -5.61 10.50
C ILE A 211 -10.95 -6.33 10.76
N ASN A 212 -11.53 -6.96 9.74
CA ASN A 212 -12.81 -7.65 9.88
C ASN A 212 -12.74 -8.82 10.87
N VAL A 213 -11.64 -9.58 10.88
CA VAL A 213 -11.42 -10.67 11.84
C VAL A 213 -11.23 -10.14 13.26
N VAL A 214 -10.51 -9.04 13.41
CA VAL A 214 -10.26 -8.40 14.72
C VAL A 214 -11.54 -7.82 15.29
N ASP A 215 -12.37 -7.16 14.48
CA ASP A 215 -13.67 -6.62 14.87
C ASP A 215 -14.64 -7.75 15.31
N ASP A 216 -14.67 -8.85 14.54
CA ASP A 216 -15.45 -10.04 14.89
C ASP A 216 -14.94 -10.75 16.16
N ASN A 217 -13.65 -10.58 16.48
CA ASN A 217 -12.95 -11.22 17.59
C ASN A 217 -13.15 -12.75 17.67
N LYS A 218 -13.33 -13.38 16.50
CA LYS A 218 -13.51 -14.83 16.35
C LYS A 218 -12.86 -15.32 15.05
N LEU A 219 -12.29 -16.52 15.12
CA LEU A 219 -11.75 -17.23 13.96
C LEU A 219 -12.83 -18.17 13.43
N SER A 220 -13.49 -17.78 12.34
CA SER A 220 -14.39 -18.65 11.57
C SER A 220 -13.62 -19.37 10.45
N PRO A 221 -14.07 -20.54 9.96
CA PRO A 221 -13.44 -21.21 8.82
C PRO A 221 -13.38 -20.32 7.57
N LYS A 222 -14.42 -19.52 7.33
CA LYS A 222 -14.46 -18.52 6.25
C LYS A 222 -13.35 -17.48 6.39
N ASN A 223 -13.15 -16.94 7.61
CA ASN A 223 -12.11 -15.95 7.87
C ASN A 223 -10.71 -16.55 7.65
N ILE A 224 -10.49 -17.80 8.09
CA ILE A 224 -9.21 -18.50 7.88
C ILE A 224 -8.96 -18.71 6.38
N LEU A 225 -9.98 -19.15 5.63
CA LEU A 225 -9.87 -19.33 4.19
C LEU A 225 -9.51 -18.02 3.48
N GLU A 226 -10.14 -16.91 3.86
CA GLU A 226 -9.82 -15.59 3.30
C GLU A 226 -8.39 -15.14 3.61
N MET A 227 -7.93 -15.36 4.85
CA MET A 227 -6.53 -15.08 5.23
C MET A 227 -5.56 -15.93 4.40
N LEU A 228 -5.86 -17.21 4.16
CA LEU A 228 -5.03 -18.09 3.33
C LEU A 228 -5.02 -17.66 1.86
N ILE A 229 -6.18 -17.35 1.28
CA ILE A 229 -6.29 -16.89 -0.12
C ILE A 229 -5.51 -15.60 -0.30
N VAL A 230 -5.71 -14.59 0.56
CA VAL A 230 -5.03 -13.30 0.43
C VAL A 230 -3.52 -13.46 0.67
N SER A 231 -3.10 -14.34 1.59
CA SER A 231 -1.67 -14.66 1.76
C SER A 231 -1.06 -15.26 0.51
N PHE A 232 -1.75 -16.23 -0.12
CA PHE A 232 -1.30 -16.86 -1.35
C PHE A 232 -1.18 -15.83 -2.49
N LEU A 233 -2.18 -14.97 -2.67
CA LEU A 233 -2.14 -13.90 -3.66
C LEU A 233 -0.98 -12.94 -3.42
N ILE A 234 -0.68 -12.56 -2.17
CA ILE A 234 0.48 -11.71 -1.86
C ILE A 234 1.80 -12.42 -2.17
N LEU A 235 1.91 -13.72 -1.86
CA LEU A 235 3.14 -14.48 -2.13
C LEU A 235 3.46 -14.56 -3.62
N VAL A 236 2.43 -14.67 -4.47
CA VAL A 236 2.59 -14.86 -5.92
C VAL A 236 2.59 -13.53 -6.67
N ALA A 237 1.70 -12.59 -6.33
CA ALA A 237 1.41 -11.41 -7.15
C ALA A 237 1.87 -10.07 -6.55
N ALA A 238 2.31 -10.02 -5.29
CA ALA A 238 2.82 -8.79 -4.69
C ALA A 238 4.35 -8.73 -4.73
N LYS A 239 4.88 -7.51 -4.90
CA LYS A 239 6.32 -7.24 -4.77
C LYS A 239 6.83 -7.70 -3.41
N LEU A 240 8.08 -8.17 -3.37
CA LEU A 240 8.73 -8.71 -2.17
C LEU A 240 8.57 -7.82 -0.93
N ASN A 241 8.66 -6.50 -1.10
CA ASN A 241 8.52 -5.50 -0.04
C ASN A 241 7.21 -5.59 0.73
N PHE A 242 6.14 -6.08 0.11
CA PHE A 242 4.82 -6.19 0.72
C PHE A 242 4.54 -7.55 1.35
N LYS A 243 5.36 -8.58 1.07
CA LYS A 243 5.10 -9.95 1.54
C LYS A 243 5.13 -10.08 3.06
N THR A 244 5.85 -9.21 3.76
CA THR A 244 5.91 -9.26 5.22
C THR A 244 4.56 -8.95 5.89
N ILE A 245 3.62 -8.31 5.18
CA ILE A 245 2.27 -8.03 5.71
C ILE A 245 1.53 -9.30 6.16
N ILE A 246 1.85 -10.46 5.56
CA ILE A 246 1.25 -11.77 5.89
C ILE A 246 1.43 -12.13 7.37
N ILE A 247 2.48 -11.60 8.03
CA ILE A 247 2.77 -11.83 9.46
C ILE A 247 1.62 -11.33 10.37
N ILE A 248 0.78 -10.41 9.91
CA ILE A 248 -0.40 -9.94 10.67
C ILE A 248 -1.36 -11.07 11.01
N TYR A 249 -1.46 -12.10 10.15
CA TYR A 249 -2.40 -13.20 10.30
C TYR A 249 -2.04 -14.18 11.44
N PRO A 250 -0.84 -14.77 11.50
CA PRO A 250 -0.45 -15.58 12.67
C PRO A 250 -0.47 -14.75 13.95
N LEU A 251 -0.12 -13.46 13.91
CA LEU A 251 -0.24 -12.55 15.05
C LEU A 251 -1.69 -12.45 15.57
N ILE A 252 -2.66 -12.23 14.68
CA ILE A 252 -4.09 -12.18 15.03
C ILE A 252 -4.57 -13.52 15.59
N VAL A 253 -4.20 -14.64 14.96
CA VAL A 253 -4.58 -15.99 15.43
C VAL A 253 -4.07 -16.23 16.83
N VAL A 254 -2.79 -15.95 17.09
CA VAL A 254 -2.15 -16.09 18.42
C VAL A 254 -2.85 -15.18 19.44
N ALA A 255 -3.12 -13.93 19.08
CA ALA A 255 -3.75 -12.97 19.99
C ALA A 255 -5.18 -13.38 20.38
N ILE A 256 -6.01 -13.79 19.42
CA ILE A 256 -7.39 -14.25 19.69
C ILE A 256 -7.35 -15.55 20.50
N TRP A 257 -6.45 -16.46 20.16
CA TRP A 257 -6.27 -17.70 20.91
C TRP A 257 -5.85 -17.44 22.36
N PHE A 258 -4.89 -16.54 22.60
CA PHE A 258 -4.39 -16.19 23.93
C PHE A 258 -5.48 -15.58 24.80
N ASN A 259 -6.23 -14.62 24.27
CA ASN A 259 -7.35 -13.98 24.98
C ASN A 259 -8.43 -15.00 25.41
N LYS A 260 -8.71 -16.02 24.58
CA LYS A 260 -9.67 -17.08 24.90
C LYS A 260 -9.19 -17.98 26.06
N HIS A 261 -7.89 -18.20 26.21
CA HIS A 261 -7.32 -19.08 27.24
C HIS A 261 -7.06 -18.37 28.57
N VAL A 262 -6.66 -17.10 28.54
CA VAL A 262 -6.43 -16.30 29.76
C VAL A 262 -7.75 -15.99 30.48
N HIS A 263 -8.80 -15.58 29.77
CA HIS A 263 -10.11 -15.29 30.40
C HIS A 263 -10.82 -16.54 30.95
N LYS A 264 -10.53 -17.74 30.43
CA LYS A 264 -11.06 -18.99 31.01
C LYS A 264 -10.44 -19.34 32.37
N LYS A 265 -9.23 -18.87 32.69
CA LYS A 265 -8.63 -19.08 34.03
C LYS A 265 -9.24 -18.21 35.12
N GLY A 266 -9.80 -17.05 34.78
CA GLY A 266 -10.41 -16.11 35.73
C GLY A 266 -11.87 -16.38 36.11
N LYS A 267 -12.51 -17.40 35.51
CA LYS A 267 -13.92 -17.78 35.76
C LYS A 267 -14.10 -19.12 36.48
N TYR A 268 -13.06 -19.64 37.12
CA TYR A 268 -13.23 -20.73 38.09
C TYR A 268 -13.53 -20.11 39.46
N SER A 269 -14.82 -19.96 39.78
CA SER A 269 -15.24 -19.80 41.18
C SER A 269 -14.90 -21.08 41.95
N PRO A 270 -14.41 -20.99 43.20
CA PRO A 270 -14.24 -22.17 44.03
C PRO A 270 -15.62 -22.57 44.55
N ILE A 271 -16.42 -23.26 43.72
CA ILE A 271 -17.63 -23.92 44.21
C ILE A 271 -17.23 -25.32 44.63
N SER A 272 -17.28 -25.50 45.94
CA SER A 272 -17.15 -26.76 46.65
C SER A 272 -18.17 -27.77 46.15
N SER A 273 -17.70 -28.94 45.69
CA SER A 273 -18.38 -30.18 46.01
C SER A 273 -17.35 -31.31 46.14
N LYS A 274 -17.36 -31.92 47.32
CA LYS A 274 -16.73 -33.21 47.60
C LYS A 274 -17.49 -34.27 46.81
N SER A 275 -16.88 -34.88 45.80
CA SER A 275 -17.05 -36.31 45.51
C SER A 275 -15.90 -36.81 44.63
N SER A 276 -15.77 -38.13 44.55
CA SER A 276 -14.61 -38.98 44.20
C SER A 276 -13.98 -38.84 42.79
N THR A 277 -14.00 -37.67 42.16
CA THR A 277 -13.34 -37.37 40.87
C THR A 277 -12.03 -36.57 41.00
N PHE A 278 -11.56 -36.33 42.23
CA PHE A 278 -10.43 -35.44 42.53
C PHE A 278 -9.09 -35.90 41.91
N SER A 279 -8.83 -37.20 41.83
CA SER A 279 -7.60 -37.74 41.25
C SER A 279 -7.58 -37.65 39.72
N TYR A 280 -8.72 -37.83 39.06
CA TYR A 280 -8.84 -37.73 37.60
C TYR A 280 -8.74 -36.27 37.13
N ASP A 281 -9.40 -35.34 37.83
CA ASP A 281 -9.40 -33.92 37.46
C ASP A 281 -8.05 -33.24 37.77
N ARG A 282 -7.33 -33.68 38.82
CA ARG A 282 -5.96 -33.23 39.14
C ARG A 282 -4.93 -33.76 38.12
N ARG A 283 -5.07 -35.00 37.65
CA ARG A 283 -4.25 -35.55 36.55
C ARG A 283 -4.54 -34.85 35.21
N ARG A 284 -5.81 -34.53 34.91
CA ARG A 284 -6.22 -33.80 33.69
C ARG A 284 -5.76 -32.34 33.71
N LYS A 285 -5.85 -31.65 34.87
CA LYS A 285 -5.28 -30.30 35.07
C LYS A 285 -3.76 -30.29 34.98
N LYS A 286 -3.05 -31.25 35.60
CA LYS A 286 -1.58 -31.38 35.51
C LYS A 286 -1.13 -31.73 34.07
N ARG A 287 -1.86 -32.60 33.37
CA ARG A 287 -1.61 -32.94 31.95
C ARG A 287 -1.84 -31.73 31.03
N ASN A 288 -2.94 -30.98 31.21
CA ASN A 288 -3.18 -29.76 30.43
C ASN A 288 -2.20 -28.63 30.79
N HIS A 289 -1.73 -28.55 32.04
CA HIS A 289 -0.67 -27.63 32.46
C HIS A 289 0.66 -27.98 31.79
N ASN A 290 1.06 -29.26 31.82
CA ASN A 290 2.27 -29.75 31.16
C ASN A 290 2.18 -29.59 29.63
N LEU A 291 1.04 -29.87 29.00
CA LEU A 291 0.83 -29.62 27.57
C LEU A 291 0.93 -28.13 27.22
N ASN A 292 0.45 -27.24 28.08
CA ASN A 292 0.60 -25.79 27.88
C ASN A 292 2.05 -25.32 28.09
N LEU A 293 2.75 -25.87 29.09
CA LEU A 293 4.20 -25.63 29.28
C LEU A 293 5.01 -26.12 28.08
N MET A 294 4.68 -27.29 27.51
CA MET A 294 5.31 -27.80 26.29
C MET A 294 5.03 -26.91 25.09
N LYS A 295 3.81 -26.37 24.93
CA LYS A 295 3.48 -25.41 23.87
C LYS A 295 4.24 -24.09 24.02
N ILE A 296 4.37 -23.59 25.25
CA ILE A 296 5.17 -22.38 25.55
C ILE A 296 6.65 -22.65 25.30
N GLY A 297 7.17 -23.80 25.73
CA GLY A 297 8.55 -24.21 25.49
C GLY A 297 8.86 -24.37 23.99
N ALA A 298 7.96 -24.98 23.22
CA ALA A 298 8.07 -25.10 21.77
C ALA A 298 8.05 -23.72 21.08
N LEU A 299 7.20 -22.80 21.55
CA LEU A 299 7.16 -21.44 21.02
C LEU A 299 8.45 -20.67 21.33
N LEU A 300 8.98 -20.78 22.56
CA LEU A 300 10.26 -20.18 22.94
C LEU A 300 11.42 -20.76 22.12
N ALA A 301 11.45 -22.09 21.92
CA ALA A 301 12.46 -22.75 21.10
C ALA A 301 12.38 -22.30 19.64
N ALA A 302 11.18 -22.14 19.07
CA ALA A 302 10.99 -21.61 17.72
C ALA A 302 11.47 -20.16 17.60
N VAL A 303 11.21 -19.32 18.60
CA VAL A 303 11.73 -17.93 18.64
C VAL A 303 13.26 -17.93 18.72
N LEU A 304 13.85 -18.78 19.54
CA LEU A 304 15.30 -18.92 19.66
C LEU A 304 15.94 -19.39 18.35
N ALA A 305 15.36 -20.42 17.71
CA ALA A 305 15.80 -20.90 16.41
C ALA A 305 15.68 -19.82 15.32
N PHE A 306 14.61 -19.03 15.34
CA PHE A 306 14.45 -17.89 14.43
C PHE A 306 15.53 -16.82 14.66
N ILE A 307 15.84 -16.48 15.90
CA ILE A 307 16.91 -15.52 16.24
C ILE A 307 18.28 -16.05 15.76
N VAL A 308 18.58 -17.32 16.02
CA VAL A 308 19.83 -17.95 15.56
C VAL A 308 19.91 -17.95 14.04
N ALA A 309 18.83 -18.34 13.35
CA ALA A 309 18.77 -18.32 11.89
C ALA A 309 18.96 -16.90 11.34
N ALA A 310 18.33 -15.89 11.95
CA ALA A 310 18.52 -14.49 11.58
C ALA A 310 19.99 -14.07 11.75
N ILE A 311 20.64 -14.42 12.86
CA ILE A 311 22.07 -14.13 13.09
C ILE A 311 22.94 -14.79 12.02
N VAL A 312 22.70 -16.07 11.70
CA VAL A 312 23.46 -16.81 10.67
C VAL A 312 23.26 -16.20 9.28
N ILE A 313 22.03 -15.79 8.93
CA ILE A 313 21.77 -15.09 7.66
C ILE A 313 22.51 -13.75 7.64
N LEU A 314 22.47 -12.98 8.73
CA LEU A 314 23.14 -11.68 8.84
C LEU A 314 24.66 -11.82 8.76
N GLN A 315 25.26 -12.94 9.17
CA GLN A 315 26.69 -13.19 8.99
C GLN A 315 27.12 -13.19 7.51
N ARG A 316 26.25 -13.64 6.59
CA ARG A 316 26.52 -13.57 5.14
C ARG A 316 26.65 -12.14 4.61
N TYR A 317 26.14 -11.17 5.38
CA TYR A 317 26.13 -9.75 5.04
C TYR A 317 27.05 -8.93 5.95
N GLY A 318 28.07 -9.53 6.57
CA GLY A 318 29.03 -8.83 7.43
C GLY A 318 28.68 -8.83 8.93
N GLY A 319 27.64 -9.56 9.33
CA GLY A 319 27.22 -9.70 10.73
C GLY A 319 26.22 -8.65 11.19
N ILE A 320 25.62 -8.89 12.36
CA ILE A 320 24.51 -8.08 12.88
C ILE A 320 24.89 -6.62 13.10
N PHE A 321 26.08 -6.33 13.62
CA PHE A 321 26.53 -4.96 13.86
C PHE A 321 26.76 -4.19 12.56
N TYR A 322 27.30 -4.84 11.52
CA TYR A 322 27.49 -4.22 10.22
C TYR A 322 26.14 -3.88 9.56
N VAL A 323 25.20 -4.83 9.58
CA VAL A 323 23.85 -4.61 9.04
C VAL A 323 23.12 -3.50 9.79
N LEU A 324 23.16 -3.50 11.13
CA LEU A 324 22.54 -2.44 11.93
C LEU A 324 23.16 -1.07 11.64
N ARG A 325 24.50 -0.98 11.56
CA ARG A 325 25.19 0.25 11.19
C ARG A 325 24.74 0.74 9.81
N ARG A 326 24.71 -0.14 8.81
CA ARG A 326 24.25 0.19 7.44
C ARG A 326 22.80 0.64 7.45
N LEU A 327 21.90 -0.04 8.16
CA LEU A 327 20.49 0.37 8.28
C LEU A 327 20.37 1.78 8.87
N VAL A 328 21.12 2.10 9.93
CA VAL A 328 21.12 3.45 10.53
C VAL A 328 21.64 4.48 9.53
N VAL A 329 22.79 4.23 8.89
CA VAL A 329 23.34 5.14 7.88
C VAL A 329 22.32 5.38 6.77
N ASN A 330 21.65 4.33 6.30
CA ASN A 330 20.68 4.42 5.22
C ASN A 330 19.41 5.16 5.61
N LEU A 331 18.90 4.93 6.82
CA LEU A 331 17.76 5.69 7.34
C LEU A 331 18.10 7.17 7.43
N VAL A 332 19.27 7.52 7.98
CA VAL A 332 19.73 8.92 8.14
C VAL A 332 19.98 9.58 6.79
N SER A 333 20.66 8.92 5.86
CA SER A 333 20.98 9.48 4.54
C SER A 333 19.74 9.66 3.66
N ASN A 334 18.70 8.85 3.87
CA ASN A 334 17.44 8.94 3.13
C ASN A 334 16.36 9.78 3.83
N VAL A 335 16.63 10.45 4.97
CA VAL A 335 15.68 11.44 5.58
C VAL A 335 15.48 12.68 4.69
N ALA A 336 16.18 12.76 3.54
CA ALA A 336 16.07 13.85 2.60
C ALA A 336 14.62 14.09 2.12
N PRO A 337 14.26 15.35 1.78
CA PRO A 337 12.92 15.73 1.33
C PRO A 337 12.30 14.82 0.26
N PRO A 338 13.02 14.28 -0.76
CA PRO A 338 12.42 13.42 -1.79
C PRO A 338 11.83 12.10 -1.26
N MET A 339 12.40 11.51 -0.21
CA MET A 339 11.81 10.30 0.41
C MET A 339 10.54 10.66 1.16
N PHE A 340 10.55 11.79 1.88
CA PHE A 340 9.40 12.23 2.66
C PHE A 340 8.23 12.63 1.76
N THR A 341 8.47 13.44 0.72
CA THR A 341 7.41 13.89 -0.20
C THR A 341 6.74 12.73 -0.96
N SER A 342 7.50 11.66 -1.20
CA SER A 342 7.02 10.45 -1.86
C SER A 342 6.16 9.52 -1.00
N LEU A 343 5.92 9.84 0.27
CA LEU A 343 5.03 9.05 1.13
C LEU A 343 3.57 9.07 0.66
N PHE A 344 3.07 10.21 0.20
CA PHE A 344 1.65 10.37 -0.16
C PHE A 344 1.44 11.11 -1.48
N VAL A 345 2.36 11.99 -1.87
CA VAL A 345 2.09 12.99 -2.90
C VAL A 345 2.96 12.80 -4.15
N SER A 346 4.24 12.47 -3.98
CA SER A 346 5.21 12.42 -5.07
C SER A 346 5.55 10.97 -5.45
N PRO A 347 4.88 10.33 -6.42
CA PRO A 347 5.16 8.93 -6.78
C PRO A 347 6.60 8.70 -7.25
N TYR A 348 7.29 9.73 -7.72
CA TYR A 348 8.70 9.70 -8.08
C TYR A 348 9.48 10.89 -7.51
N ARG A 349 10.82 10.83 -7.54
CA ARG A 349 11.71 11.80 -6.88
C ARG A 349 11.86 13.12 -7.64
N THR A 350 11.56 13.14 -8.94
CA THR A 350 11.72 14.32 -9.79
C THR A 350 10.51 15.26 -9.74
N ASN A 351 9.42 14.86 -9.09
CA ASN A 351 8.26 15.72 -8.93
C ASN A 351 8.55 16.70 -7.77
N SER A 352 8.87 17.95 -8.12
CA SER A 352 9.09 19.10 -7.21
C SER A 352 7.82 19.56 -6.46
N ILE A 353 7.18 18.66 -5.72
CA ILE A 353 5.98 18.98 -4.96
C ILE A 353 6.36 19.75 -3.68
N PRO A 354 5.63 20.84 -3.35
CA PRO A 354 5.86 21.56 -2.10
C PRO A 354 5.68 20.66 -0.87
N ILE A 355 6.64 20.70 0.05
CA ILE A 355 6.68 19.84 1.26
C ILE A 355 5.39 19.98 2.11
N TRP A 356 4.78 21.17 2.13
CA TRP A 356 3.55 21.42 2.89
C TRP A 356 2.38 20.52 2.45
N VAL A 357 2.34 20.09 1.18
CA VAL A 357 1.30 19.18 0.69
C VAL A 357 1.43 17.82 1.37
N THR A 358 2.65 17.29 1.49
CA THR A 358 2.92 16.04 2.21
C THR A 358 2.66 16.17 3.70
N VAL A 359 3.04 17.28 4.33
CA VAL A 359 2.73 17.55 5.74
C VAL A 359 1.21 17.57 5.95
N SER A 360 0.45 18.17 5.04
CA SER A 360 -1.01 18.19 5.08
C SER A 360 -1.60 16.78 5.01
N TRP A 361 -1.02 15.90 4.20
CA TRP A 361 -1.39 14.48 4.15
C TRP A 361 -1.07 13.72 5.43
N CYS A 362 0.08 13.98 6.07
CA CYS A 362 0.41 13.41 7.39
C CYS A 362 -0.60 13.84 8.46
N VAL A 363 -0.94 15.13 8.50
CA VAL A 363 -1.96 15.67 9.41
C VAL A 363 -3.33 15.05 9.13
N LEU A 364 -3.74 14.99 7.86
CA LEU A 364 -5.01 14.38 7.46
C LEU A 364 -5.08 12.91 7.86
N LEU A 365 -4.00 12.14 7.67
CA LEU A 365 -3.93 10.74 8.09
C LEU A 365 -4.14 10.62 9.61
N ILE A 366 -3.50 11.47 10.41
CA ILE A 366 -3.71 11.49 11.86
C ILE A 366 -5.17 11.80 12.19
N LEU A 367 -5.77 12.82 11.55
CA LEU A 367 -7.18 13.17 11.76
C LEU A 367 -8.12 12.00 11.43
N CYS A 368 -7.90 11.32 10.30
CA CYS A 368 -8.65 10.12 9.93
C CYS A 368 -8.53 9.03 10.99
N LEU A 369 -7.31 8.69 11.44
CA LEU A 369 -7.06 7.67 12.47
C LEU A 369 -7.71 8.01 13.82
N LEU A 370 -7.78 9.30 14.16
CA LEU A 370 -8.45 9.78 15.38
C LEU A 370 -9.97 9.74 15.26
N ALA A 371 -10.54 9.88 14.06
CA ALA A 371 -11.97 9.82 13.82
C ALA A 371 -12.52 8.38 13.74
N GLU A 372 -11.67 7.40 13.44
CA GLU A 372 -12.08 5.99 13.40
C GLU A 372 -12.58 5.48 14.76
N GLU A 373 -13.55 4.58 14.69
CA GLU A 373 -14.07 3.88 15.86
C GLU A 373 -13.01 2.96 16.48
N LYS A 374 -13.02 2.85 17.81
CA LYS A 374 -12.13 1.94 18.54
C LYS A 374 -12.76 0.55 18.62
N PHE A 375 -12.09 -0.46 18.09
CA PHE A 375 -12.56 -1.84 18.02
C PHE A 375 -11.51 -2.88 18.46
N VAL A 376 -10.23 -2.51 18.49
CA VAL A 376 -9.14 -3.44 18.83
C VAL A 376 -8.99 -3.55 20.36
N LYS A 377 -9.33 -4.73 20.90
CA LYS A 377 -9.26 -5.02 22.34
C LYS A 377 -7.90 -5.55 22.81
N SER A 378 -7.11 -6.11 21.89
CA SER A 378 -5.83 -6.75 22.21
C SER A 378 -4.65 -5.79 22.01
N LYS A 379 -3.85 -5.59 23.06
CA LYS A 379 -2.57 -4.85 22.95
C LYS A 379 -1.61 -5.52 21.97
N LEU A 380 -1.60 -6.85 21.92
CA LEU A 380 -0.72 -7.62 21.03
C LEU A 380 -1.04 -7.34 19.55
N ILE A 381 -2.32 -7.21 19.20
CA ILE A 381 -2.74 -6.87 17.83
C ILE A 381 -2.40 -5.41 17.52
N SER A 382 -2.74 -4.49 18.43
CA SER A 382 -2.51 -3.05 18.29
C SER A 382 -1.02 -2.73 18.10
N PHE A 383 -0.18 -3.09 19.06
CA PHE A 383 1.26 -2.82 18.99
C PHE A 383 1.96 -3.72 17.98
N GLY A 384 1.48 -4.95 17.77
CA GLY A 384 2.03 -5.83 16.74
C GLY A 384 1.81 -5.30 15.32
N ALA A 385 0.69 -4.64 15.04
CA ALA A 385 0.47 -3.95 13.76
C ALA A 385 1.44 -2.76 13.58
N LEU A 386 1.69 -1.98 14.63
CA LEU A 386 2.69 -0.90 14.60
C LEU A 386 4.11 -1.44 14.40
N SER A 387 4.48 -2.50 15.14
CA SER A 387 5.78 -3.17 14.97
C SER A 387 5.93 -3.75 13.58
N LEU A 388 4.85 -4.26 12.98
CA LEU A 388 4.86 -4.78 11.61
C LEU A 388 5.08 -3.67 10.59
N LEU A 389 4.48 -2.48 10.78
CA LEU A 389 4.76 -1.31 9.92
C LEU A 389 6.26 -0.94 9.98
N ILE A 390 6.84 -0.88 11.18
CA ILE A 390 8.28 -0.59 11.36
C ILE A 390 9.12 -1.69 10.72
N LEU A 391 8.76 -2.97 10.91
CA LEU A 391 9.46 -4.10 10.31
C LEU A 391 9.43 -4.04 8.78
N ASN A 392 8.31 -3.62 8.18
CA ASN A 392 8.23 -3.43 6.73
C ASN A 392 9.20 -2.36 6.24
N ILE A 393 9.27 -1.22 6.95
CA ILE A 393 10.23 -0.15 6.62
C ILE A 393 11.65 -0.73 6.65
N LEU A 394 12.03 -1.38 7.75
CA LEU A 394 13.35 -2.00 7.88
C LEU A 394 13.62 -3.07 6.81
N ALA A 395 12.62 -3.86 6.44
CA ALA A 395 12.75 -4.90 5.41
C ALA A 395 13.02 -4.32 4.02
N VAL A 396 12.37 -3.20 3.64
CA VAL A 396 12.66 -2.52 2.37
C VAL A 396 14.09 -2.00 2.36
N TYR A 397 14.51 -1.33 3.43
CA TYR A 397 15.88 -0.84 3.56
C TYR A 397 16.91 -1.98 3.50
N PHE A 398 16.63 -3.09 4.18
CA PHE A 398 17.47 -4.29 4.13
C PHE A 398 17.54 -4.88 2.71
N GLN A 399 16.41 -4.96 2.00
CA GLN A 399 16.35 -5.50 0.64
C GLN A 399 17.18 -4.67 -0.35
N TYR A 400 17.07 -3.34 -0.31
CA TYR A 400 17.90 -2.46 -1.14
C TYR A 400 19.38 -2.59 -0.77
N MET A 401 19.70 -2.67 0.52
CA MET A 401 21.06 -2.84 1.00
C MET A 401 21.72 -4.12 0.48
N ILE A 402 21.01 -5.25 0.44
CA ILE A 402 21.56 -6.53 -0.05
C ILE A 402 21.54 -6.63 -1.58
N SER A 403 20.66 -5.89 -2.26
CA SER A 403 20.61 -5.85 -3.73
C SER A 403 21.83 -5.17 -4.35
N GLY A 404 22.60 -4.42 -3.56
CA GLY A 404 23.74 -3.65 -4.06
C GLY A 404 23.34 -2.52 -5.02
N TYR A 405 22.06 -2.12 -5.03
CA TYR A 405 21.58 -1.05 -5.89
C TYR A 405 22.14 0.30 -5.43
N TYR A 406 22.95 0.93 -6.30
CA TYR A 406 23.46 2.28 -6.14
C TYR A 406 22.93 3.13 -7.30
N ASP A 407 22.07 4.10 -6.99
CA ASP A 407 21.63 5.15 -7.91
C ASP A 407 22.84 6.03 -8.28
N THR A 408 22.98 6.35 -9.56
CA THR A 408 24.03 7.21 -10.11
C THR A 408 24.00 8.64 -9.56
N GLY A 409 22.89 9.05 -8.92
CA GLY A 409 22.76 10.32 -8.20
C GLY A 409 23.33 10.35 -6.77
N THR A 410 23.97 9.29 -6.28
CA THR A 410 24.58 9.28 -4.93
C THR A 410 25.90 10.02 -4.89
N THR A 411 26.07 10.95 -3.93
CA THR A 411 27.35 11.66 -3.74
C THR A 411 28.46 10.67 -3.35
N ALA A 412 29.71 10.98 -3.74
CA ALA A 412 30.87 10.17 -3.37
C ALA A 412 30.99 9.93 -1.85
N ALA A 413 30.62 10.93 -1.04
CA ALA A 413 30.54 10.82 0.42
C ALA A 413 29.52 9.77 0.88
N ASN A 414 28.34 9.73 0.26
CA ASN A 414 27.28 8.75 0.55
C ASN A 414 27.70 7.34 0.10
N GLN A 415 28.42 7.21 -1.02
CA GLN A 415 28.97 5.94 -1.48
C GLN A 415 30.04 5.40 -0.51
N LEU A 416 30.91 6.27 0.02
CA LEU A 416 31.97 5.91 0.99
C LEU A 416 31.41 5.39 2.33
N VAL A 417 30.29 5.93 2.80
CA VAL A 417 29.62 5.42 4.02
C VAL A 417 28.68 4.24 3.73
N GLY A 418 28.56 3.83 2.47
CA GLY A 418 27.72 2.71 2.07
C GLY A 418 26.22 3.01 2.07
N ALA A 419 25.84 4.26 1.78
CA ALA A 419 24.45 4.65 1.65
C ALA A 419 23.83 4.06 0.38
N ILE A 420 22.64 3.49 0.52
CA ILE A 420 21.76 3.11 -0.58
C ILE A 420 20.91 4.30 -0.98
N SER A 421 20.52 4.28 -2.24
CA SER A 421 19.55 5.16 -2.86
C SER A 421 18.49 4.30 -3.55
N GLY A 422 17.46 4.92 -4.12
CA GLY A 422 16.34 4.14 -4.69
C GLY A 422 15.16 3.92 -3.74
N VAL A 423 15.33 4.06 -2.42
CA VAL A 423 14.21 3.95 -1.47
C VAL A 423 13.30 5.17 -1.60
N GLN A 424 11.98 4.92 -1.70
CA GLN A 424 10.96 5.96 -1.88
C GLN A 424 9.81 5.73 -0.90
N GLY A 425 9.15 6.81 -0.50
CA GLY A 425 8.01 6.78 0.42
C GLY A 425 6.84 5.92 -0.10
N ARG A 426 6.69 5.81 -1.43
CA ARG A 426 5.62 5.03 -2.07
C ARG A 426 5.62 3.54 -1.70
N TYR A 427 6.77 2.99 -1.30
CA TYR A 427 6.85 1.60 -0.85
C TYR A 427 6.17 1.39 0.52
N PHE A 428 5.85 2.47 1.23
CA PHE A 428 5.26 2.43 2.56
C PHE A 428 3.80 2.90 2.58
N THR A 429 3.35 3.68 1.59
CA THR A 429 2.01 4.27 1.51
C THR A 429 0.86 3.31 1.85
N PRO A 430 0.72 2.13 1.20
CA PRO A 430 -0.40 1.23 1.50
C PRO A 430 -0.26 0.56 2.89
N LEU A 431 0.95 0.49 3.44
CA LEU A 431 1.20 -0.12 4.75
C LEU A 431 0.71 0.74 5.91
N PHE A 432 0.54 2.05 5.71
CA PHE A 432 -0.05 2.94 6.72
C PHE A 432 -1.48 2.54 7.11
N LEU A 433 -2.16 1.71 6.32
CA LEU A 433 -3.45 1.11 6.70
C LEU A 433 -3.35 0.25 7.98
N LEU A 434 -2.18 -0.31 8.30
CA LEU A 434 -1.93 -1.00 9.57
C LEU A 434 -2.18 -0.10 10.78
N LEU A 435 -2.02 1.22 10.64
CA LEU A 435 -2.29 2.16 11.72
C LEU A 435 -3.76 2.18 12.14
N VAL A 436 -4.70 1.69 11.32
CA VAL A 436 -6.09 1.49 11.72
C VAL A 436 -6.18 0.48 12.88
N LEU A 437 -5.38 -0.60 12.85
CA LEU A 437 -5.35 -1.58 13.94
C LEU A 437 -4.67 -1.03 15.19
N PHE A 438 -3.68 -0.14 15.04
CA PHE A 438 -3.00 0.51 16.16
C PHE A 438 -3.87 1.60 16.82
N SER A 439 -4.34 2.56 16.04
CA SER A 439 -5.16 3.69 16.52
C SER A 439 -6.59 3.26 16.89
N GLY A 440 -7.11 2.18 16.29
CA GLY A 440 -8.40 1.56 16.64
C GLY A 440 -8.39 0.82 17.98
N SER A 441 -7.28 0.87 18.72
CA SER A 441 -7.13 0.28 20.04
C SER A 441 -8.01 0.97 21.09
N THR A 442 -8.68 0.16 21.91
CA THR A 442 -9.43 0.66 23.08
C THR A 442 -8.55 1.32 24.15
N TYR A 443 -7.23 1.08 24.11
CA TYR A 443 -6.25 1.75 24.96
C TYR A 443 -5.84 3.13 24.44
N PHE A 444 -6.11 3.40 23.17
CA PHE A 444 -5.82 4.68 22.53
C PHE A 444 -7.02 5.61 22.73
N LYS A 445 -6.92 6.53 23.69
CA LYS A 445 -8.04 7.36 24.15
C LYS A 445 -8.35 8.56 23.26
N ALA A 446 -7.40 9.03 22.45
CA ALA A 446 -7.62 10.19 21.59
C ALA A 446 -8.65 9.86 20.49
N LYS A 447 -9.69 10.70 20.39
CA LYS A 447 -10.78 10.55 19.44
C LYS A 447 -11.32 11.91 19.00
N ILE A 448 -11.62 12.03 17.71
CA ILE A 448 -12.35 13.17 17.13
C ILE A 448 -13.77 12.72 16.82
N LYS A 449 -14.77 13.54 17.15
CA LYS A 449 -16.20 13.24 16.88
C LYS A 449 -16.67 13.77 15.52
N GLU A 450 -16.06 14.83 15.02
CA GLU A 450 -16.51 15.53 13.82
C GLU A 450 -15.99 14.85 12.54
N THR A 451 -16.72 13.85 12.04
CA THR A 451 -16.29 13.04 10.89
C THR A 451 -16.60 13.71 9.54
N ARG A 452 -17.63 14.58 9.44
CA ARG A 452 -18.02 15.21 8.17
C ARG A 452 -16.93 16.14 7.63
N VAL A 453 -16.43 17.02 8.50
CA VAL A 453 -15.36 17.96 8.14
C VAL A 453 -14.12 17.20 7.68
N ILE A 454 -13.78 16.08 8.32
CA ILE A 454 -12.65 15.25 7.91
C ILE A 454 -12.90 14.61 6.54
N VAL A 455 -14.10 14.11 6.25
CA VAL A 455 -14.43 13.59 4.91
C VAL A 455 -14.29 14.69 3.85
N ALA A 456 -14.80 15.90 4.12
CA ALA A 456 -14.65 17.04 3.20
C ALA A 456 -13.17 17.41 2.99
N LEU A 457 -12.35 17.41 4.05
CA LEU A 457 -10.91 17.64 3.97
C LEU A 457 -10.20 16.54 3.16
N VAL A 458 -10.60 15.27 3.33
CA VAL A 458 -10.07 14.15 2.53
C VAL A 458 -10.31 14.39 1.05
N ILE A 459 -11.56 14.69 0.66
CA ILE A 459 -11.93 14.91 -0.74
C ILE A 459 -11.20 16.13 -1.29
N SER A 460 -11.22 17.25 -0.55
CA SER A 460 -10.62 18.51 -0.98
C SER A 460 -9.10 18.38 -1.16
N LEU A 461 -8.41 17.77 -0.18
CA LEU A 461 -6.97 17.57 -0.26
C LEU A 461 -6.62 16.55 -1.35
N ALA A 462 -7.40 15.49 -1.53
CA ALA A 462 -7.19 14.53 -2.62
C ALA A 462 -7.28 15.20 -3.99
N VAL A 463 -8.32 15.99 -4.24
CA VAL A 463 -8.50 16.71 -5.50
C VAL A 463 -7.37 17.72 -5.70
N LEU A 464 -7.13 18.60 -4.72
CA LEU A 464 -6.11 19.64 -4.81
C LEU A 464 -4.70 19.05 -5.04
N SER A 465 -4.31 18.05 -4.26
CA SER A 465 -2.97 17.48 -4.35
C SER A 465 -2.73 16.66 -5.63
N ASN A 466 -3.77 16.02 -6.19
CA ASN A 466 -3.66 15.36 -7.51
C ASN A 466 -3.56 16.40 -8.65
N ILE A 467 -4.29 17.53 -8.56
CA ILE A 467 -4.13 18.64 -9.52
C ILE A 467 -2.70 19.20 -9.45
N ILE A 468 -2.18 19.45 -8.25
CA ILE A 468 -0.80 19.91 -8.05
C ILE A 468 0.20 18.93 -8.67
N LEU A 469 0.01 17.61 -8.46
CA LEU A 469 0.86 16.58 -9.05
C LEU A 469 0.83 16.64 -10.58
N ILE A 470 -0.35 16.73 -11.20
CA ILE A 470 -0.49 16.81 -12.66
C ILE A 470 0.22 18.05 -13.20
N VAL A 471 -0.06 19.24 -12.65
CA VAL A 471 0.59 20.50 -13.06
C VAL A 471 2.11 20.39 -12.96
N ASN A 472 2.60 19.82 -11.87
CA ASN A 472 4.02 19.65 -11.63
C ASN A 472 4.66 18.62 -12.59
N ASN A 473 3.92 17.61 -13.05
CA ASN A 473 4.42 16.69 -14.08
C ASN A 473 4.64 17.42 -15.40
N PHE A 474 3.72 18.28 -15.84
CA PHE A 474 3.92 19.11 -17.04
C PHE A 474 5.09 20.07 -16.89
N TRP A 475 5.16 20.75 -15.74
CA TRP A 475 6.26 21.65 -15.45
C TRP A 475 7.61 20.92 -15.49
N GLY A 476 7.65 19.70 -14.94
CA GLY A 476 8.82 18.82 -14.98
C GLY A 476 9.19 18.37 -16.39
N VAL A 477 8.23 18.18 -17.31
CA VAL A 477 8.53 17.92 -18.73
C VAL A 477 9.18 19.14 -19.36
N ILE A 478 8.59 20.33 -19.20
CA ILE A 478 9.07 21.58 -19.84
C ILE A 478 10.48 21.95 -19.34
N LEU A 479 10.76 21.79 -18.05
CA LEU A 479 12.07 22.08 -17.45
C LEU A 479 13.13 21.00 -17.69
N ALA A 480 12.79 19.89 -18.34
CA ALA A 480 13.74 18.83 -18.66
C ALA A 480 14.50 19.06 -19.99
N LEU A 481 14.33 20.23 -20.64
CA LEU A 481 15.26 20.76 -21.64
C LEU A 481 16.56 21.21 -20.96
#